data_AF-A0A1F3SVH6-F1
#
_entry.id   AF-A0A1F3SVH6-F1
#
_cell.length_a   1.000
_cell.length_b   1.000
_cell.length_c   1.000
_cell.angle_alpha   90.00
_cell.angle_beta   90.00
_cell.angle_gamma   90.00
#
_symmetry.space_group_name_H-M   'P 1'
#
loop_
_entity.id
_entity.type
_entity.pdbx_description
1 polymer ?
#
loop_
_entity_poly.entity_id
_entity_poly.type
_entity_poly.pdbx_seq_one_letter_code
_entity_poly.pdbx_strand_id
1 'polypeptide(L)'
;MAPKIYFKGFTLIEILMVIIVVGILATVALPQFIDFGTEAKTAVTQQKLNDFKKAIVGDASAISNGQYLYPGYVAQVGALPTQLEDLQVKLVAVPAYDPITKLGWRGPYVSTTDTKWNLDGWGTAIEYTGGAIRTLRSCGKDKVCANGDDIVVQF
;
A
#
# COMPACT_ATOMS: atom_id res chain seq x y z
N MET A 1 67.30 -19.66 -11.50
CA MET A 1 66.63 -19.06 -12.68
C MET A 1 65.15 -18.95 -12.34
N ALA A 2 64.62 -17.74 -12.12
CA ALA A 2 63.24 -17.54 -11.66
C ALA A 2 62.27 -17.47 -12.87
N PRO A 3 61.11 -18.14 -12.84
CA PRO A 3 60.16 -18.10 -13.95
C PRO A 3 59.55 -16.69 -14.08
N LYS A 4 59.58 -16.12 -15.29
CA LYS A 4 58.88 -14.86 -15.60
C LYS A 4 57.38 -15.16 -15.79
N ILE A 5 56.55 -14.53 -14.99
CA ILE A 5 55.09 -14.57 -15.14
C ILE A 5 54.71 -13.59 -16.25
N TYR A 6 54.19 -14.09 -17.37
CA TYR A 6 53.62 -13.25 -18.43
C TYR A 6 52.18 -12.89 -18.05
N PHE A 7 51.94 -11.62 -17.69
CA PHE A 7 50.58 -11.10 -17.61
C PHE A 7 50.01 -11.00 -19.03
N LYS A 8 49.13 -11.94 -19.40
CA LYS A 8 48.31 -11.82 -20.62
C LYS A 8 47.35 -10.66 -20.43
N GLY A 9 47.50 -9.61 -21.24
CA GLY A 9 46.55 -8.51 -21.32
C GLY A 9 45.29 -8.93 -22.08
N PHE A 10 44.18 -8.22 -21.83
CA PHE A 10 42.93 -8.38 -22.57
C PHE A 10 43.09 -7.98 -24.04
N THR A 11 42.46 -8.73 -24.95
CA THR A 11 42.41 -8.38 -26.37
C THR A 11 41.29 -7.38 -26.68
N LEU A 12 41.44 -6.59 -27.74
CA LEU A 12 40.38 -5.70 -28.23
C LEU A 12 39.11 -6.49 -28.60
N ILE A 13 39.27 -7.70 -29.13
CA ILE A 13 38.13 -8.55 -29.50
C ILE A 13 37.37 -9.05 -28.27
N GLU A 14 38.05 -9.35 -27.16
CA GLU A 14 37.40 -9.72 -25.90
C GLU A 14 36.56 -8.57 -25.34
N ILE A 15 37.09 -7.35 -25.33
CA ILE A 15 36.32 -6.19 -24.87
C ILE A 15 35.13 -5.91 -25.81
N LEU A 16 35.32 -6.03 -27.12
CA LEU A 16 34.25 -5.87 -28.11
C LEU A 16 33.13 -6.90 -27.93
N MET A 17 33.48 -8.18 -27.75
CA MET A 17 32.49 -9.23 -27.53
C MET A 17 31.70 -8.99 -26.23
N VAL A 18 32.36 -8.57 -25.15
CA VAL A 18 31.72 -8.30 -23.86
C VAL A 18 30.72 -7.16 -23.97
N ILE A 19 31.06 -6.04 -24.61
CA ILE A 19 30.12 -4.91 -24.75
C ILE A 19 28.92 -5.28 -25.63
N ILE A 20 29.10 -6.13 -26.63
CA ILE A 20 28.00 -6.64 -27.47
C ILE A 20 27.06 -7.51 -26.64
N VAL A 21 27.61 -8.48 -25.89
CA VAL A 21 26.80 -9.37 -25.04
C VAL A 21 26.06 -8.58 -23.97
N VAL A 22 26.74 -7.64 -23.29
CA VAL A 22 26.11 -6.77 -22.27
C VAL A 22 25.03 -5.88 -22.90
N GLY A 23 25.23 -5.37 -24.12
CA GLY A 23 24.22 -4.57 -24.82
C GLY A 23 22.93 -5.36 -25.12
N ILE A 24 23.07 -6.61 -25.55
CA ILE A 24 21.91 -7.50 -25.79
C ILE A 24 21.21 -7.85 -24.47
N LEU A 25 21.97 -8.19 -23.43
CA LEU A 25 21.38 -8.51 -22.12
C LEU A 25 20.66 -7.30 -21.50
N ALA A 26 21.24 -6.11 -21.62
CA ALA A 26 20.65 -4.89 -21.09
C ALA A 26 19.31 -4.55 -21.77
N THR A 27 19.22 -4.69 -23.09
CA THR A 27 17.98 -4.39 -23.83
C THR A 27 16.83 -5.33 -23.47
N VAL A 28 17.11 -6.62 -23.22
CA VAL A 28 16.07 -7.59 -22.82
C VAL A 28 15.68 -7.43 -21.35
N ALA A 29 16.64 -7.17 -20.45
CA ALA A 29 16.38 -7.15 -19.01
C ALA A 29 15.68 -5.87 -18.52
N LEU A 30 16.03 -4.70 -19.08
CA LEU A 30 15.53 -3.41 -18.61
C LEU A 30 14.00 -3.23 -18.58
N PRO A 31 13.20 -3.59 -19.62
CA PRO A 31 11.76 -3.37 -19.59
C PRO A 31 11.08 -4.14 -18.44
N GLN A 32 11.51 -5.37 -18.19
CA GLN A 32 10.93 -6.23 -17.16
C GLN A 32 11.10 -5.66 -15.73
N PHE A 33 12.24 -5.02 -15.45
CA PHE A 33 12.48 -4.40 -14.14
C PHE A 33 11.55 -3.21 -13.85
N ILE A 34 11.09 -2.48 -14.87
CA ILE A 34 10.19 -1.32 -14.69
C ILE A 34 8.77 -1.78 -14.32
N ASP A 35 8.32 -2.88 -14.93
CA ASP A 35 6.98 -3.41 -14.70
C ASP A 35 6.82 -3.96 -13.27
N PHE A 36 7.83 -4.69 -12.76
CA PHE A 36 7.81 -5.21 -11.39
C PHE A 36 7.67 -4.12 -10.32
N GLY A 37 8.30 -2.96 -10.51
CA GLY A 37 8.18 -1.84 -9.58
C GLY A 37 6.74 -1.27 -9.53
N THR A 38 6.06 -1.24 -10.68
CA THR A 38 4.68 -0.75 -10.79
C THR A 38 3.70 -1.74 -10.20
N GLU A 39 3.86 -3.03 -10.50
CA GLU A 39 3.04 -4.11 -9.93
C GLU A 39 3.17 -4.18 -8.41
N ALA A 40 4.39 -4.08 -7.87
CA ALA A 40 4.62 -4.07 -6.42
C ALA A 40 3.92 -2.89 -5.73
N LYS A 41 3.99 -1.69 -6.31
CA LYS A 41 3.28 -0.51 -5.79
C LYS A 41 1.77 -0.66 -5.85
N THR A 42 1.25 -1.24 -6.93
CA THR A 42 -0.18 -1.54 -7.11
C THR A 42 -0.66 -2.53 -6.05
N ALA A 43 0.09 -3.62 -5.83
CA ALA A 43 -0.23 -4.63 -4.83
C ALA A 43 -0.22 -4.06 -3.39
N VAL A 44 0.82 -3.29 -3.04
CA VAL A 44 0.90 -2.61 -1.74
C VAL A 44 -0.27 -1.65 -1.55
N THR A 45 -0.63 -0.89 -2.59
CA THR A 45 -1.76 0.05 -2.52
C THR A 45 -3.07 -0.69 -2.35
N GLN A 46 -3.33 -1.74 -3.13
CA GLN A 46 -4.55 -2.55 -3.01
C GLN A 46 -4.68 -3.18 -1.62
N GLN A 47 -3.58 -3.70 -1.06
CA GLN A 47 -3.56 -4.21 0.30
C GLN A 47 -3.91 -3.10 1.30
N LYS A 48 -3.30 -1.92 1.16
CA LYS A 48 -3.55 -0.78 2.05
C LYS A 48 -4.99 -0.29 2.01
N LEU A 49 -5.61 -0.21 0.82
CA LEU A 49 -7.04 0.11 0.70
C LEU A 49 -7.92 -0.94 1.37
N ASN A 50 -7.56 -2.22 1.28
CA ASN A 50 -8.27 -3.29 1.96
C ASN A 50 -8.10 -3.22 3.49
N ASP A 51 -6.91 -2.86 3.98
CA ASP A 51 -6.66 -2.66 5.41
C ASP A 51 -7.47 -1.46 5.94
N PHE A 52 -7.58 -0.38 5.17
CA PHE A 52 -8.49 0.72 5.50
C PHE A 52 -9.95 0.29 5.52
N LYS A 53 -10.41 -0.47 4.53
CA LYS A 53 -11.75 -1.04 4.54
C LYS A 53 -11.98 -1.86 5.81
N LYS A 54 -11.05 -2.74 6.18
CA LYS A 54 -11.14 -3.53 7.43
C LYS A 54 -11.14 -2.65 8.68
N ALA A 55 -10.33 -1.59 8.72
CA ALA A 55 -10.33 -0.64 9.82
C ALA A 55 -11.69 0.08 9.96
N ILE A 56 -12.36 0.38 8.85
CA ILE A 56 -13.64 1.10 8.83
C ILE A 56 -14.81 0.16 9.12
N VAL A 57 -15.00 -0.90 8.33
CA VAL A 57 -16.19 -1.77 8.41
C VAL A 57 -15.96 -3.08 9.16
N GLY A 58 -14.72 -3.38 9.53
CA GLY A 58 -14.34 -4.63 10.18
C GLY A 58 -13.97 -5.75 9.20
N ASP A 59 -13.53 -6.87 9.77
CA ASP A 59 -13.23 -8.10 9.04
C ASP A 59 -14.28 -9.17 9.37
N ALA A 60 -15.18 -9.43 8.42
CA ALA A 60 -16.24 -10.42 8.58
C ALA A 60 -15.72 -11.86 8.62
N SER A 61 -14.49 -12.12 8.19
CA SER A 61 -13.87 -13.47 8.22
C SER A 61 -13.24 -13.80 9.58
N ALA A 62 -12.93 -12.78 10.38
CA ALA A 62 -12.27 -12.95 11.67
C ALA A 62 -13.30 -13.04 12.81
N ILE A 63 -13.96 -14.18 12.93
CA ILE A 63 -14.96 -14.43 13.97
C ILE A 63 -14.40 -15.44 14.98
N SER A 64 -14.52 -15.12 16.27
CA SER A 64 -14.21 -16.03 17.37
C SER A 64 -15.34 -16.01 18.39
N ASN A 65 -15.81 -17.19 18.82
CA ASN A 65 -16.95 -17.35 19.73
C ASN A 65 -18.21 -16.57 19.28
N GLY A 66 -18.48 -16.55 17.97
CA GLY A 66 -19.63 -15.84 17.40
C GLY A 66 -19.53 -14.30 17.45
N GLN A 67 -18.35 -13.75 17.75
CA GLN A 67 -18.09 -12.32 17.76
C GLN A 67 -16.99 -11.95 16.76
N TYR A 68 -17.13 -10.79 16.13
CA TYR A 68 -16.05 -10.22 15.30
C TYR A 68 -14.84 -9.88 16.17
N LEU A 69 -13.68 -10.42 15.82
CA LEU A 69 -12.40 -10.09 16.45
C LEU A 69 -11.96 -8.68 16.06
N TYR A 70 -12.28 -8.27 14.83
CA TYR A 70 -12.00 -6.94 14.29
C TYR A 70 -13.30 -6.30 13.77
N PRO A 71 -14.13 -5.74 14.66
CA PRO A 71 -15.43 -5.16 14.27
C PRO A 71 -15.32 -3.85 13.46
N GLY A 72 -14.15 -3.19 13.46
CA GLY A 72 -13.93 -1.92 12.77
C GLY A 72 -14.60 -0.71 13.43
N TYR A 73 -14.34 0.48 12.89
CA TYR A 73 -14.88 1.76 13.36
C TYR A 73 -16.41 1.76 13.38
N VAL A 74 -17.06 1.36 12.29
CA VAL A 74 -18.51 1.50 12.10
C VAL A 74 -19.29 0.68 13.11
N ALA A 75 -18.86 -0.56 13.37
CA ALA A 75 -19.57 -1.43 14.31
C ALA A 75 -19.46 -0.94 15.78
N GLN A 76 -18.41 -0.20 16.12
CA GLN A 76 -18.19 0.31 17.48
C GLN A 76 -18.76 1.72 17.65
N VAL A 77 -18.55 2.60 16.69
CA VAL A 77 -18.98 4.00 16.74
C VAL A 77 -20.44 4.16 16.31
N GLY A 78 -20.94 3.29 15.44
CA GLY A 78 -22.30 3.36 14.89
C GLY A 78 -22.47 4.36 13.74
N ALA A 79 -21.38 4.91 13.21
CA ALA A 79 -21.38 5.83 12.07
C ALA A 79 -20.17 5.56 11.17
N LEU A 80 -20.23 6.02 9.92
CA LEU A 80 -19.06 6.06 9.05
C LEU A 80 -18.15 7.23 9.46
N PRO A 81 -16.82 7.08 9.35
CA PRO A 81 -15.93 8.21 9.54
C PRO A 81 -16.23 9.27 8.47
N THR A 82 -16.07 10.54 8.84
CA THR A 82 -16.27 11.69 7.94
C THR A 82 -15.05 11.91 7.05
N GLN A 83 -13.88 11.64 7.60
CA GLN A 83 -12.55 11.72 6.99
C GLN A 83 -11.67 10.60 7.56
N LEU A 84 -10.54 10.27 6.92
CA LEU A 84 -9.71 9.14 7.37
C LEU A 84 -9.04 9.39 8.72
N GLU A 85 -8.82 10.65 9.08
CA GLU A 85 -8.19 11.09 10.33
C GLU A 85 -9.04 10.67 11.55
N ASP A 86 -10.35 10.50 11.34
CA ASP A 86 -11.26 9.96 12.33
C ASP A 86 -10.89 8.51 12.69
N LEU A 87 -10.00 7.82 11.96
CA LEU A 87 -9.47 6.50 12.32
C LEU A 87 -8.26 6.57 13.25
N GLN A 88 -7.58 7.71 13.35
CA GLN A 88 -6.45 7.93 14.26
C GLN A 88 -6.88 8.60 15.58
N VAL A 89 -7.86 9.50 15.51
CA VAL A 89 -8.19 10.40 16.63
C VAL A 89 -9.66 10.27 17.01
N LYS A 90 -9.91 10.21 18.33
CA LYS A 90 -11.28 10.23 18.86
C LYS A 90 -11.93 11.59 18.60
N LEU A 91 -13.05 11.59 17.89
CA LEU A 91 -13.92 12.75 17.77
C LEU A 91 -14.63 13.08 19.09
N VAL A 92 -14.84 14.36 19.38
CA VAL A 92 -15.52 14.81 20.61
C VAL A 92 -16.96 14.29 20.70
N ALA A 93 -17.66 14.24 19.56
CA ALA A 93 -19.03 13.73 19.47
C ALA A 93 -19.13 12.20 19.68
N VAL A 94 -18.01 11.48 19.62
CA VAL A 94 -17.99 10.03 19.78
C VAL A 94 -17.65 9.67 21.24
N PRO A 95 -18.50 8.88 21.92
CA PRO A 95 -18.21 8.45 23.28
C PRO A 95 -16.96 7.57 23.34
N ALA A 96 -16.28 7.55 24.50
CA ALA A 96 -15.21 6.59 24.74
C ALA A 96 -15.75 5.15 24.72
N TYR A 97 -14.91 4.17 24.39
CA TYR A 97 -15.32 2.77 24.37
C TYR A 97 -15.82 2.30 25.74
N ASP A 98 -17.01 1.69 25.74
CA ASP A 98 -17.61 1.02 26.88
C ASP A 98 -17.47 -0.51 26.73
N PRO A 99 -16.76 -1.20 27.64
CA PRO A 99 -16.59 -2.65 27.59
C PRO A 99 -17.88 -3.47 27.75
N ILE A 100 -18.92 -2.92 28.37
CA ILE A 100 -20.19 -3.62 28.61
C ILE A 100 -21.02 -3.66 27.33
N THR A 101 -21.26 -2.48 26.74
CA THR A 101 -22.02 -2.35 25.49
C THR A 101 -21.20 -2.69 24.24
N LYS A 102 -19.87 -2.68 24.35
CA LYS A 102 -18.91 -2.86 23.25
C LYS A 102 -19.00 -1.78 22.17
N LEU A 103 -19.53 -0.62 22.53
CA LEU A 103 -19.71 0.55 21.66
C LEU A 103 -18.80 1.70 22.10
N GLY A 104 -18.61 2.67 21.21
CA GLY A 104 -17.75 3.83 21.40
C GLY A 104 -16.37 3.68 20.75
N TRP A 105 -15.56 4.73 20.86
CA TRP A 105 -14.23 4.79 20.26
C TRP A 105 -13.22 3.88 20.98
N ARG A 106 -12.82 2.79 20.33
CA ARG A 106 -11.79 1.85 20.80
C ARG A 106 -10.44 2.01 20.08
N GLY A 107 -10.33 2.98 19.18
CA GLY A 107 -9.16 3.21 18.34
C GLY A 107 -7.90 3.61 19.12
N PRO A 108 -6.79 3.90 18.42
CA PRO A 108 -6.73 4.16 16.99
C PRO A 108 -6.90 2.88 16.13
N TYR A 109 -7.57 3.01 15.00
CA TYR A 109 -7.81 1.90 14.05
C TYR A 109 -6.73 1.80 12.98
N VAL A 110 -5.88 2.82 12.88
CA VAL A 110 -4.73 2.88 11.97
C VAL A 110 -3.52 3.43 12.73
N SER A 111 -2.31 3.26 12.19
CA SER A 111 -1.06 3.67 12.85
C SER A 111 -1.06 5.17 13.16
N THR A 112 -0.71 5.55 14.40
CA THR A 112 -0.52 6.96 14.81
C THR A 112 0.93 7.42 14.75
N THR A 113 1.86 6.50 14.50
CA THR A 113 3.31 6.78 14.47
C THR A 113 3.84 6.92 13.05
N ASP A 114 3.16 6.33 12.07
CA ASP A 114 3.55 6.41 10.66
C ASP A 114 3.04 7.70 10.04
N THR A 115 3.94 8.55 9.56
CA THR A 115 3.60 9.81 8.88
C THR A 115 3.08 9.59 7.45
N LYS A 116 3.21 8.37 6.91
CA LYS A 116 2.74 7.97 5.58
C LYS A 116 1.55 7.02 5.64
N TRP A 117 0.87 6.96 6.78
CA TRP A 117 -0.22 6.01 7.01
C TRP A 117 -1.35 6.11 5.97
N ASN A 118 -1.62 7.30 5.42
CA ASN A 118 -2.66 7.53 4.41
C ASN A 118 -2.12 7.70 2.98
N LEU A 119 -0.84 7.41 2.72
CA LEU A 119 -0.27 7.49 1.36
C LEU A 119 -0.32 6.14 0.63
N ASP A 120 -0.52 6.16 -0.68
CA ASP A 120 -0.43 5.00 -1.55
C ASP A 120 1.03 4.61 -1.90
N GLY A 121 1.21 3.61 -2.76
CA GLY A 121 2.52 3.14 -3.22
C GLY A 121 3.32 4.17 -4.04
N TRP A 122 2.67 5.24 -4.51
CA TRP A 122 3.28 6.34 -5.27
C TRP A 122 3.47 7.62 -4.43
N GLY A 123 3.07 7.58 -3.16
CA GLY A 123 3.22 8.67 -2.20
C GLY A 123 2.11 9.72 -2.29
N THR A 124 1.00 9.40 -2.95
CA THR A 124 -0.19 10.26 -3.03
C THR A 124 -1.15 9.88 -1.91
N ALA A 125 -1.81 10.86 -1.29
CA ALA A 125 -2.79 10.58 -0.25
C ALA A 125 -4.00 9.84 -0.83
N ILE A 126 -4.48 8.85 -0.11
CA ILE A 126 -5.69 8.11 -0.46
C ILE A 126 -6.89 9.04 -0.27
N GLU A 127 -7.71 9.15 -1.31
CA GLU A 127 -8.96 9.88 -1.24
C GLU A 127 -10.02 9.01 -0.56
N TYR A 128 -10.72 9.60 0.41
CA TYR A 128 -11.88 9.00 1.05
C TYR A 128 -13.09 9.89 0.80
N THR A 129 -14.00 9.40 -0.05
CA THR A 129 -15.14 10.17 -0.52
C THR A 129 -16.41 9.34 -0.51
N GLY A 130 -17.55 9.99 -0.80
CA GLY A 130 -18.84 9.34 -0.97
C GLY A 130 -19.86 9.67 0.13
N GLY A 131 -21.10 9.26 -0.13
CA GLY A 131 -22.25 9.43 0.75
C GLY A 131 -22.65 8.10 1.37
N ALA A 132 -23.68 7.45 0.79
CA ALA A 132 -24.18 6.15 1.25
C ALA A 132 -23.19 4.99 1.01
N ILE A 133 -22.43 5.04 -0.09
CA ILE A 133 -21.31 4.13 -0.37
C ILE A 133 -20.03 4.94 -0.18
N ARG A 134 -19.11 4.41 0.61
CA ARG A 134 -17.81 5.05 0.80
C ARG A 134 -16.81 4.46 -0.18
N THR A 135 -15.96 5.35 -0.70
CA THR A 135 -14.95 5.03 -1.70
C THR A 135 -13.58 5.43 -1.17
N LEU A 136 -12.67 4.45 -1.14
CA LEU A 136 -11.24 4.68 -0.98
C LEU A 136 -10.60 4.63 -2.37
N ARG A 137 -9.86 5.67 -2.76
CA ARG A 137 -9.22 5.76 -4.07
C ARG A 137 -7.74 6.13 -3.91
N SER A 138 -6.88 5.44 -4.65
CA SER A 138 -5.52 5.89 -4.97
C SER A 138 -5.52 6.46 -6.38
N CYS A 139 -4.84 7.60 -6.57
CA CYS A 139 -4.65 8.24 -7.88
C CYS A 139 -3.55 7.57 -8.74
N GLY A 140 -3.15 6.35 -8.41
CA GLY A 140 -2.22 5.56 -9.21
C GLY A 140 -0.83 6.19 -9.41
N LYS A 141 -0.22 5.83 -10.54
CA LYS A 141 1.14 6.17 -10.94
C LYS A 141 1.26 7.62 -11.38
N ASP A 142 0.24 8.13 -12.06
CA ASP A 142 0.28 9.50 -12.60
C ASP A 142 -0.13 10.56 -11.57
N LYS A 143 -0.66 10.14 -10.41
CA LYS A 143 -1.10 10.98 -9.30
C LYS A 143 -2.29 11.87 -9.65
N VAL A 144 -3.01 11.54 -10.71
CA VAL A 144 -4.23 12.22 -11.13
C VAL A 144 -5.38 11.28 -10.85
N CYS A 145 -6.30 11.69 -9.99
CA CYS A 145 -7.46 10.87 -9.67
C CYS A 145 -8.52 10.94 -10.78
N ALA A 146 -9.40 9.95 -10.80
CA ALA A 146 -10.53 9.76 -11.72
C ALA A 146 -10.14 9.40 -13.16
N ASN A 147 -9.11 8.58 -13.32
CA ASN A 147 -8.60 8.10 -14.61
C ASN A 147 -8.44 6.55 -14.62
N GLY A 148 -7.63 6.03 -15.55
CA GLY A 148 -7.50 4.60 -15.81
C GLY A 148 -6.55 3.81 -14.91
N ASP A 149 -5.66 4.46 -14.15
CA ASP A 149 -4.71 3.79 -13.24
C ASP A 149 -5.11 3.89 -11.76
N ASP A 150 -6.28 4.47 -11.49
CA ASP A 150 -6.88 4.49 -10.16
C ASP A 150 -7.14 3.08 -9.61
N ILE A 151 -6.86 2.92 -8.32
CA ILE A 151 -7.24 1.73 -7.57
C ILE A 151 -8.35 2.13 -6.59
N VAL A 152 -9.50 1.46 -6.69
CA VAL A 152 -10.71 1.86 -5.97
C VAL A 152 -11.27 0.69 -5.16
N VAL A 153 -11.56 0.96 -3.88
CA VAL A 153 -12.26 0.03 -3.00
C VAL A 153 -13.52 0.70 -2.44
N GLN A 154 -14.66 0.03 -2.60
CA GLN A 154 -15.96 0.49 -2.09
C GLN A 154 -16.50 -0.44 -1.00
N PHE A 155 -17.29 0.15 -0.10
CA PHE A 155 -18.00 -0.54 0.96
C PHE A 155 -19.19 0.28 1.46
#